data_AF-A0AAV4K5M4-F1
#
_entry.id   AF-A0AAV4K5M4-F1
#
_cell.length_a   1.000
_cell.length_b   1.000
_cell.length_c   1.000
_cell.angle_alpha   90.00
_cell.angle_beta   90.00
_cell.angle_gamma   90.00
#
_symmetry.space_group_name_H-M   'P 1'
#
loop_
_entity.id
_entity.type
_entity.pdbx_description
1 polymer ?
#
loop_
_entity_poly.entity_id
_entity_poly.type
_entity_poly.pdbx_seq_one_letter_code
_entity_poly.pdbx_strand_id
1 'polypeptide(L)' 'MDDFAVQLAREARRLGLTAGEVQDAEVLLAFAELVLTELAARGLVPDAAPQPGCWARPRPTEN' A
#
# COMPACT_ATOMS: atom_id res chain seq x y z
N MET A 1 -12.65 -11.13 -1.73
CA MET A 1 -11.35 -10.96 -2.40
C MET A 1 -10.62 -9.88 -1.63
N ASP A 2 -9.32 -10.01 -1.39
CA ASP A 2 -8.56 -9.01 -0.64
C ASP A 2 -8.38 -7.74 -1.49
N ASP A 3 -8.97 -6.63 -1.06
CA ASP A 3 -8.93 -5.34 -1.78
C ASP A 3 -7.50 -4.83 -1.95
N PHE A 4 -6.61 -5.14 -0.99
CA PHE A 4 -5.20 -4.79 -1.08
C PHE A 4 -4.51 -5.56 -2.22
N ALA A 5 -4.75 -6.87 -2.34
CA ALA A 5 -4.23 -7.66 -3.44
C ALA A 5 -4.72 -7.17 -4.82
N VAL A 6 -5.96 -6.70 -4.92
CA VAL A 6 -6.50 -6.10 -6.16
C VAL A 6 -5.80 -4.77 -6.48
N GLN A 7 -5.56 -3.93 -5.48
CA GLN A 7 -4.84 -2.65 -5.64
C GLN A 7 -3.39 -2.87 -6.09
N LEU A 8 -2.68 -3.80 -5.43
CA LEU A 8 -1.34 -4.26 -5.81
C LEU A 8 -1.28 -4.69 -7.28
N ALA A 9 -2.22 -5.55 -7.71
CA ALA A 9 -2.26 -6.04 -9.07
C ALA A 9 -2.56 -4.93 -10.11
N ARG A 10 -3.42 -3.95 -9.77
CA ARG A 10 -3.68 -2.79 -10.63
C ARG A 10 -2.45 -1.92 -10.76
N GLU A 11 -1.75 -1.66 -9.66
CA GLU A 11 -0.59 -0.80 -9.65
C GLU A 11 0.60 -1.42 -10.38
N ALA A 12 0.86 -2.71 -10.18
CA ALA A 12 1.88 -3.44 -10.93
C ALA A 12 1.65 -3.35 -12.45
N ARG A 13 0.40 -3.50 -12.90
CA ARG A 13 0.04 -3.34 -14.32
C ARG A 13 0.21 -1.91 -14.82
N ARG A 14 -0.17 -0.91 -14.02
CA ARG A 14 -0.01 0.52 -14.35
C ARG A 14 1.46 0.87 -14.59
N LEU A 15 2.34 0.29 -13.78
CA LEU A 15 3.79 0.47 -13.85
C LEU A 15 4.48 -0.46 -14.87
N GLY A 16 3.75 -1.35 -15.53
CA GLY A 16 4.31 -2.29 -16.51
C GLY A 16 5.16 -3.40 -15.89
N LEU A 17 4.99 -3.69 -14.59
CA LEU A 17 5.76 -4.70 -13.88
C LEU A 17 5.31 -6.12 -14.26
N THR A 18 6.28 -6.95 -14.60
CA THR A 18 6.08 -8.37 -14.93
C THR A 18 6.97 -9.24 -14.05
N ALA A 19 6.40 -10.32 -13.51
CA ALA A 19 7.15 -11.27 -12.71
C ALA A 19 8.21 -12.00 -13.55
N GLY A 20 9.43 -12.13 -13.02
CA GLY A 20 10.52 -12.86 -13.66
C GLY A 20 11.35 -12.04 -14.66
N GLU A 21 11.03 -10.76 -14.85
CA GLU A 21 11.78 -9.85 -15.69
C GLU A 21 12.61 -8.87 -14.84
N VAL A 22 13.74 -8.41 -15.39
CA VAL A 22 14.50 -7.31 -14.81
C VAL A 22 13.72 -6.03 -15.06
N GLN A 23 13.35 -5.36 -13.98
CA GLN A 23 12.58 -4.12 -14.00
C GLN A 23 13.48 -2.92 -13.75
N ASP A 24 13.07 -1.77 -14.24
CA ASP A 24 13.73 -0.50 -13.95
C ASP A 24 13.68 -0.19 -12.43
N ALA A 25 14.79 0.28 -11.89
CA ALA A 25 14.93 0.52 -10.44
C ALA A 25 13.98 1.61 -9.92
N GLU A 26 13.72 2.65 -10.72
CA GLU A 26 12.80 3.73 -10.37
C GLU A 26 11.35 3.23 -10.32
N VAL A 27 10.99 2.35 -11.25
CA VAL A 27 9.65 1.72 -11.29
C VAL A 27 9.44 0.78 -10.10
N LEU A 28 10.47 -0.01 -9.75
CA LEU A 28 10.43 -0.86 -8.55
C LEU A 28 10.31 -0.05 -7.27
N LEU A 29 11.04 1.07 -7.17
CA LEU A 29 10.97 1.97 -6.03
C LEU A 29 9.57 2.55 -5.87
N ALA A 30 8.96 3.06 -6.93
CA ALA A 30 7.60 3.61 -6.90
C ALA A 30 6.56 2.58 -6.43
N PHE A 31 6.68 1.33 -6.87
CA PHE A 31 5.81 0.26 -6.41
C PHE A 31 6.04 -0.08 -4.92
N ALA A 32 7.31 -0.15 -4.48
CA ALA A 32 7.67 -0.44 -3.10
C ALA A 32 7.17 0.65 -2.14
N GLU A 33 7.28 1.93 -2.51
CA GLU A 33 6.78 3.06 -1.72
C GLU A 33 5.27 2.97 -1.50
N LEU A 34 4.50 2.62 -2.54
CA LEU A 34 3.06 2.41 -2.43
C LEU A 34 2.74 1.25 -1.48
N VAL A 35 3.42 0.11 -1.65
CA VAL A 35 3.20 -1.07 -0.79
C VAL A 35 3.51 -0.76 0.67
N LEU A 36 4.65 -0.10 0.94
CA LEU A 36 5.04 0.26 2.31
C LEU A 36 4.05 1.25 2.94
N THR A 37 3.56 2.23 2.16
CA THR A 37 2.54 3.19 2.62
C THR A 37 1.25 2.48 3.02
N GLU A 38 0.78 1.56 2.18
CA GLU A 38 -0.46 0.81 2.41
C GLU A 38 -0.33 -0.18 3.58
N LEU A 39 0.83 -0.82 3.75
CA LEU A 39 1.11 -1.70 4.90
C LEU A 39 1.20 -0.89 6.20
N ALA A 40 1.81 0.30 6.16
CA ALA A 40 1.90 1.19 7.32
C ALA A 40 0.50 1.68 7.74
N ALA A 41 -0.34 2.10 6.78
CA ALA A 41 -1.73 2.51 7.03
C ALA A 41 -2.59 1.38 7.65
N ARG A 42 -2.27 0.12 7.37
CA ARG A 42 -2.91 -1.06 7.98
C ARG A 42 -2.28 -1.49 9.32
N GLY A 43 -1.22 -0.84 9.76
CA GLY A 43 -0.49 -1.17 10.99
C GLY A 43 0.33 -2.46 10.90
N LEU A 44 0.67 -2.92 9.69
CA LEU A 44 1.40 -4.16 9.44
C LEU A 44 2.92 -3.97 9.42
N VAL A 45 3.38 -2.74 9.20
CA VAL A 45 4.79 -2.34 9.29
C VAL A 45 4.90 -1.03 10.08
N PRO A 46 6.06 -0.73 10.69
CA PRO A 46 6.29 0.54 11.36
C PRO A 46 6.15 1.71 10.40
N ASP A 47 5.41 2.74 10.83
CA ASP A 47 5.39 4.03 10.16
C ASP A 47 6.47 4.93 10.78
N ALA A 48 7.50 5.28 10.00
CA ALA A 48 8.62 6.09 10.46
C ALA A 48 8.24 7.57 10.65
N ALA A 49 7.20 8.04 9.96
CA ALA A 49 6.73 9.41 10.03
C ALA A 49 5.19 9.40 10.10
N PRO A 50 4.61 8.90 11.20
CA PRO A 50 3.17 8.77 11.34
C PRO A 50 2.55 10.14 11.20
N GLN A 51 1.83 10.36 10.09
CA GLN A 51 1.10 11.60 9.89
C GLN A 51 -0.10 11.59 10.85
N PRO A 52 -0.22 12.57 11.76
CA PRO A 52 -1.40 12.67 12.60
C PRO A 52 -2.59 13.08 11.73
N GLY A 53 -3.39 12.08 11.31
CA GLY A 53 -4.54 12.29 10.45
C GLY A 53 -5.34 11.02 10.13
N CYS A 54 -6.42 10.79 10.89
CA CYS A 54 -7.69 10.20 10.44
C CYS A 54 -7.76 8.77 9.86
N TRP A 55 -7.01 7.78 10.37
CA TRP A 55 -7.31 6.37 10.06
C TRP A 55 -8.26 5.68 11.05
N ALA A 56 -8.71 6.38 12.09
CA ALA A 56 -9.71 5.85 13.02
C ALA A 56 -11.13 6.03 12.43
N ARG A 57 -11.74 4.93 11.96
CA ARG A 57 -13.20 4.89 11.76
C ARG A 57 -13.86 5.03 13.13
N PRO A 58 -14.82 5.97 13.33
CA PRO A 58 -15.56 6.05 14.57
C PRO A 58 -16.21 4.71 14.88
N ARG A 59 -16.02 4.18 16.10
CA ARG A 59 -16.84 3.07 16.57
C ARG A 59 -18.26 3.60 16.77
N PRO A 60 -19.31 2.95 16.23
CA PRO A 60 -20.68 3.34 16.54
C PRO A 60 -20.87 3.18 18.06
N THR A 61 -21.14 4.28 18.74
CA THR A 61 -21.62 4.27 20.12
C THR A 61 -23.09 3.89 20.06
N GLU A 62 -23.40 2.61 20.28
CA GLU A 62 -24.74 2.19 20.64
C GLU A 62 -24.95 2.47 22.12
N ASN A 63 -25.92 3.34 22.42
CA ASN A 63 -26.72 3.37 23.64
C ASN A 63 -28.05 4.06 23.31
#